data_AF-A0A538DWL3-F1
#
_entry.id   AF-A0A538DWL3-F1
#
_cell.length_a   1.000
_cell.length_b   1.000
_cell.length_c   1.000
_cell.angle_alpha   90.00
_cell.angle_beta   90.00
_cell.angle_gamma   90.00
#
_symmetry.space_group_name_H-M   'P 1'
#
loop_
_entity.id
_entity.type
_entity.pdbx_description
1 polymer ?
#
loop_
_entity_poly.entity_id
_entity_poly.type
_entity_poly.pdbx_seq_one_letter_code
_entity_poly.pdbx_strand_id
1 'polypeptide(L)'
;EALLRLSVGAAVAALGDLDRELIALRYGADLSTRQIGELLAMKSGAVDVALHRARERLRSELAGLGVGGVSSAAMTVRGAAAEPS
;
A
#
# COMPACT_ATOMS: atom_id res chain seq x y z
N GLU A 1 11.18 14.40 -4.38
CA GLU A 1 10.15 14.35 -3.30
C GLU A 1 8.72 14.59 -3.79
N ALA A 2 8.46 15.64 -4.60
CA ALA A 2 7.10 15.95 -5.09
C ALA A 2 6.41 14.79 -5.84
N LEU A 3 7.14 14.08 -6.72
CA LEU A 3 6.61 12.91 -7.44
C LEU A 3 6.14 11.80 -6.49
N LEU A 4 6.90 11.50 -5.44
CA LEU A 4 6.52 10.48 -4.45
C LEU A 4 5.23 10.88 -3.72
N ARG A 5 5.12 12.14 -3.30
CA ARG A 5 3.91 12.65 -2.63
C ARG A 5 2.69 12.58 -3.57
N LEU A 6 2.86 12.92 -4.84
CA LEU A 6 1.80 12.82 -5.85
C LEU A 6 1.38 11.36 -6.07
N SER A 7 2.33 10.43 -6.18
CA SER A 7 2.06 8.99 -6.29
C SER A 7 1.33 8.42 -5.08
N VAL A 8 1.73 8.80 -3.87
CA VAL A 8 1.03 8.40 -2.64
C VAL A 8 -0.38 8.99 -2.60
N GLY A 9 -0.53 10.27 -2.93
CA GLY A 9 -1.84 10.92 -2.99
C GLY A 9 -2.78 10.24 -3.99
N ALA A 10 -2.28 9.92 -5.18
CA ALA A 10 -3.06 9.21 -6.21
C ALA A 10 -3.45 7.81 -5.75
N ALA A 11 -2.52 7.05 -5.15
CA ALA A 11 -2.79 5.70 -4.66
C ALA A 11 -3.81 5.69 -3.50
N VAL A 12 -3.74 6.66 -2.60
CA VAL A 12 -4.72 6.81 -1.50
C VAL A 12 -6.08 7.24 -2.02
N ALA A 13 -6.13 8.08 -3.07
CA ALA A 13 -7.39 8.49 -3.70
C ALA A 13 -8.10 7.35 -4.42
N ALA A 14 -7.37 6.33 -4.89
CA ALA A 14 -7.93 5.14 -5.52
C ALA A 14 -8.55 4.13 -4.52
N LEU A 15 -8.25 4.28 -3.22
CA LEU A 15 -8.83 3.43 -2.18
C LEU A 15 -10.32 3.75 -1.96
N GLY A 16 -11.07 2.72 -1.54
CA GLY A 16 -12.43 2.90 -1.04
C GLY A 16 -12.47 3.78 0.21
N ASP A 17 -13.63 4.38 0.50
CA ASP A 17 -13.78 5.40 1.54
C ASP A 17 -13.29 4.93 2.91
N LEU A 18 -13.68 3.74 3.34
CA LEU A 18 -13.26 3.18 4.62
C LEU A 18 -11.75 2.92 4.69
N ASP A 19 -11.14 2.43 3.61
CA ASP A 19 -9.71 2.17 3.58
C ASP A 19 -8.90 3.48 3.67
N ARG A 20 -9.35 4.51 2.94
CA ARG A 20 -8.75 5.84 2.98
C ARG A 20 -8.87 6.46 4.37
N GLU A 21 -10.03 6.37 4.99
CA GLU A 21 -10.28 6.84 6.36
C GLU A 21 -9.33 6.17 7.36
N LEU A 22 -9.20 4.84 7.30
CA LEU A 22 -8.30 4.07 8.18
C LEU A 22 -6.84 4.47 8.01
N ILE A 23 -6.38 4.65 6.77
CA ILE A 23 -5.01 5.11 6.48
C ILE A 23 -4.78 6.53 6.99
N ALA A 24 -5.74 7.44 6.79
CA ALA A 24 -5.65 8.82 7.26
C ALA A 24 -5.61 8.89 8.80
N LEU A 25 -6.46 8.14 9.50
CA LEU A 25 -6.46 8.09 10.95
C LEU A 25 -5.18 7.46 11.50
N ARG A 26 -4.68 6.39 10.88
CA ARG A 26 -3.45 5.73 11.35
C ARG A 26 -2.19 6.53 11.06
N TYR A 27 -2.03 7.11 9.88
CA TYR A 27 -0.76 7.71 9.45
C TYR A 27 -0.79 9.25 9.37
N GLY A 28 -1.97 9.84 9.24
CA GLY A 28 -2.16 11.30 9.27
C GLY A 28 -2.40 11.85 10.67
N ALA A 29 -3.10 11.10 11.53
CA ALA A 29 -3.41 11.49 12.91
C ALA A 29 -2.66 10.66 13.98
N ASP A 30 -1.85 9.68 13.55
CA ASP A 30 -1.08 8.77 14.40
C ASP A 30 -1.89 8.03 15.49
N LEU A 31 -3.17 7.75 15.20
CA LEU A 31 -4.05 7.05 16.13
C LEU A 31 -3.70 5.55 16.21
N SER A 32 -3.80 5.00 17.42
CA SER A 32 -3.73 3.55 17.64
C SER A 32 -4.98 2.83 17.11
N THR A 33 -4.88 1.53 16.84
CA THR A 33 -6.02 0.71 16.38
C THR A 33 -7.18 0.72 17.37
N ARG A 34 -6.88 0.84 18.66
CA ARG A 34 -7.89 1.04 19.71
C ARG A 34 -8.64 2.37 19.54
N GLN A 35 -7.93 3.48 19.41
CA GLN A 35 -8.54 4.81 19.28
C GLN A 35 -9.34 4.92 17.98
N ILE A 36 -8.86 4.32 16.89
CA ILE A 36 -9.59 4.23 15.63
C ILE A 36 -10.87 3.40 15.82
N GLY A 37 -10.81 2.29 16.56
CA GLY A 37 -11.99 1.48 16.87
C GLY A 37 -13.03 2.25 17.67
N GLU A 38 -12.61 3.01 18.68
CA GLU A 38 -13.49 3.88 19.46
C GLU A 38 -14.15 4.96 18.57
N LEU A 39 -13.39 5.59 17.67
CA LEU A 39 -13.89 6.63 16.76
C LEU A 39 -14.87 6.10 15.71
N LEU A 40 -14.60 4.93 15.14
CA LEU A 40 -15.41 4.33 14.07
C LEU A 40 -16.48 3.36 14.59
N ALA A 41 -16.65 3.25 15.92
CA ALA A 41 -17.51 2.25 16.57
C ALA A 41 -17.21 0.80 16.12
N MET A 42 -15.93 0.49 15.93
CA MET A 42 -15.42 -0.83 15.53
C MET A 42 -14.62 -1.49 16.66
N LYS A 43 -14.60 -2.82 16.70
CA LYS A 43 -13.68 -3.56 17.58
C LYS A 43 -12.25 -3.40 17.07
N SER A 44 -11.27 -3.26 17.97
CA SER A 44 -9.85 -3.10 17.59
C SER A 44 -9.35 -4.20 16.65
N GLY A 45 -9.71 -5.47 16.89
CA GLY A 45 -9.33 -6.56 15.99
C GLY A 45 -9.96 -6.47 14.58
N ALA A 46 -11.15 -5.86 14.46
CA ALA A 46 -11.74 -5.56 13.15
C ALA A 46 -10.98 -4.42 12.46
N VAL A 47 -10.51 -3.43 13.22
CA VAL A 47 -9.66 -2.35 12.72
C VAL A 47 -8.31 -2.89 12.23
N ASP A 48 -7.67 -3.81 12.96
CA ASP A 48 -6.41 -4.43 12.55
C ASP A 48 -6.55 -5.15 11.19
N VAL A 49 -7.60 -5.96 11.04
CA VAL A 49 -7.89 -6.68 9.79
C VAL A 49 -8.19 -5.69 8.66
N ALA A 50 -8.96 -4.64 8.93
CA ALA A 50 -9.29 -3.63 7.93
C ALA A 50 -8.05 -2.84 7.50
N LEU A 51 -7.18 -2.43 8.45
CA LEU A 51 -5.91 -1.76 8.16
C LEU A 51 -4.97 -2.66 7.35
N HIS A 52 -4.91 -3.96 7.65
CA HIS A 52 -4.12 -4.89 6.85
C HIS A 52 -4.57 -4.88 5.39
N ARG A 53 -5.89 -5.05 5.16
CA ARG A 53 -6.48 -5.05 3.81
C ARG A 53 -6.27 -3.71 3.09
N ALA A 54 -6.47 -2.59 3.80
CA ALA A 54 -6.24 -1.25 3.25
C ALA A 54 -4.78 -1.06 2.82
N ARG A 55 -3.80 -1.54 3.62
CA ARG A 55 -2.37 -1.48 3.28
C ARG A 55 -2.00 -2.38 2.11
N GLU A 56 -2.62 -3.55 1.98
CA GLU A 56 -2.43 -4.42 0.82
C GLU A 56 -2.94 -3.76 -0.46
N ARG A 57 -4.15 -3.18 -0.42
CA ARG A 57 -4.72 -2.43 -1.55
C ARG A 57 -3.83 -1.25 -1.93
N LEU A 58 -3.40 -0.46 -0.94
CA LEU A 58 -2.50 0.67 -1.18
C LEU A 58 -1.18 0.23 -1.83
N ARG A 59 -0.63 -0.92 -1.44
CA ARG A 59 0.56 -1.49 -2.07
C ARG A 59 0.29 -1.86 -3.53
N SER A 60 -0.85 -2.46 -3.83
CA SER A 60 -1.25 -2.79 -5.21
C SER A 60 -1.40 -1.53 -6.07
N GLU A 61 -2.05 -0.48 -5.56
CA GLU A 61 -2.19 0.80 -6.26
C GLU A 61 -0.82 1.44 -6.54
N LEU A 62 0.06 1.48 -5.53
CA LEU A 62 1.42 2.00 -5.70
C LEU A 62 2.25 1.18 -6.70
N ALA A 63 2.07 -0.14 -6.73
CA ALA A 63 2.72 -1.00 -7.72
C ALA A 63 2.22 -0.72 -9.13
N GLY A 64 0.90 -0.52 -9.30
CA GLY A 64 0.29 -0.13 -10.58
C GLY A 64 0.78 1.23 -11.10
N LEU A 65 1.10 2.16 -10.20
CA LEU A 65 1.69 3.47 -10.52
C LEU A 65 3.22 3.40 -10.77
N GLY A 66 3.83 2.21 -10.74
CA GLY A 66 5.27 2.02 -10.93
C GLY A 66 6.13 2.40 -9.71
N VAL A 67 5.50 2.69 -8.57
CA VAL A 67 6.15 3.19 -7.34
C VAL A 67 6.63 2.03 -6.43
N GLY A 68 6.39 0.78 -6.81
CA GLY A 68 6.85 -0.42 -6.10
C GLY A 68 8.04 -1.16 -6.74
N GLY A 69 8.63 -0.60 -7.80
CA GLY A 69 9.46 -1.33 -8.76
C GLY A 69 10.96 -1.05 -8.76
N VAL A 70 11.52 -0.30 -7.80
CA VAL A 70 12.99 -0.20 -7.68
C VAL A 70 13.57 -1.40 -6.90
N SER A 71 13.23 -2.61 -7.32
CA SER A 71 14.16 -3.74 -7.20
C SER A 71 15.05 -3.74 -8.44
N SER A 72 16.06 -2.88 -8.39
CA SER A 72 17.04 -2.57 -9.44
C SER A 72 18.07 -3.70 -9.68
N ALA A 73 17.72 -4.99 -9.64
CA ALA A 73 18.73 -6.05 -9.84
C ALA A 73 18.28 -7.42 -10.40
N ALA A 74 17.00 -7.71 -10.64
CA ALA A 74 16.60 -9.08 -11.00
C ALA A 74 15.74 -9.18 -12.27
N MET A 75 16.17 -8.57 -13.37
CA MET A 75 15.68 -8.95 -14.70
C MET A 75 16.68 -8.57 -15.81
N THR A 76 17.89 -9.11 -15.74
CA THR A 76 18.78 -9.19 -16.92
C THR A 76 19.00 -10.65 -17.26
N VAL A 77 18.52 -11.01 -18.45
CA VAL A 77 18.85 -12.22 -19.22
C VAL A 77 18.34 -13.56 -18.66
N ARG A 78 17.11 -13.90 -19.06
CA ARG A 78 16.81 -15.25 -19.55
C ARG A 78 16.95 -15.21 -21.07
N GLY A 79 18.00 -15.82 -21.61
CA GLY A 79 18.15 -16.06 -23.05
C GLY A 79 19.56 -15.87 -23.60
N ALA A 80 20.42 -16.88 -23.40
CA ALA A 80 21.53 -17.15 -24.32
C ALA A 80 21.98 -18.62 -24.17
N ALA A 81 21.60 -19.42 -25.18
CA ALA A 81 22.22 -20.65 -25.66
C ALA A 81 22.44 -21.82 -24.69
N ALA A 82 21.54 -22.79 -24.80
CA ALA A 82 21.96 -24.19 -24.81
C ALA A 82 22.77 -24.42 -26.09
N GLU A 83 24.04 -24.78 -25.97
CA GLU A 83 24.87 -25.31 -27.05
C GLU A 83 24.94 -26.84 -26.88
N PRO A 84 24.48 -27.63 -27.87
CA PRO A 84 24.76 -29.06 -27.94
C PRO A 84 26.00 -29.30 -28.81
N SER A 85 27.01 -30.00 -28.26
CA SER A 85 27.88 -30.93 -29.00
C SER A 85 28.67 -31.77 -27.99
#